data_AF-A0A9P0JW84-F1
#
_entry.id   AF-A0A9P0JW84-F1
#
_cell.length_a   1.000
_cell.length_b   1.000
_cell.length_c   1.000
_cell.angle_alpha   90.00
_cell.angle_beta   90.00
_cell.angle_gamma   90.00
#
_symmetry.space_group_name_H-M   'P 1'
#
loop_
_entity.id
_entity.type
_entity.pdbx_description
1 polymer ?
#
loop_
_entity_poly.entity_id
_entity_poly.type
_entity_poly.pdbx_seq_one_letter_code
_entity_poly.pdbx_strand_id
1 'polypeptide(L)'
;MDLTPMETSDSVSMDRFYMSKRHKTQNVTIRLHRRQVFGCKYRGTHFHSARQFYQNVFPNFTVINVEKPPCFLRKFSPDGKHFIAFSADQTSLEIYVYKGPAAAADLLKGCEEHDDEKKRFEIQSKMFDRFFAFKHRVNVAKDSEQLNRECSLFSEDGRYVIVGSASFIPEEIRPHFYEIYTNNESVTPNLQSPLEDYTLHLVDLHLGKLCDTRQFKVDKIYLSHNQGLYLYKDTLAVLSVQHQVIHIFQLIDGMLTEL
;
A
#
# COMPACT_ATOMS: atom_id res chain seq x y z
N MET A 1 -13.46 56.57 67.15
CA MET A 1 -14.24 56.72 65.91
C MET A 1 -13.26 57.06 64.81
N ASP A 2 -13.50 56.48 63.64
CA ASP A 2 -12.90 56.78 62.34
C ASP A 2 -11.47 56.25 62.11
N LEU A 3 -11.32 55.12 61.41
CA LEU A 3 -11.35 54.92 59.95
C LEU A 3 -10.10 55.51 59.26
N THR A 4 -9.12 54.66 58.97
CA THR A 4 -8.72 54.29 57.59
C THR A 4 -7.47 53.38 57.62
N PRO A 5 -7.44 52.28 56.85
CA PRO A 5 -6.25 51.46 56.68
C PRO A 5 -5.34 51.96 55.55
N MET A 6 -4.05 51.75 55.75
CA MET A 6 -2.94 51.90 54.82
C MET A 6 -3.05 50.94 53.63
N GLU A 7 -2.56 51.44 52.49
CA GLU A 7 -1.96 50.71 51.37
C GLU A 7 -2.90 49.89 50.45
N THR A 8 -3.40 50.57 49.42
CA THR A 8 -3.75 49.96 48.14
C THR A 8 -2.50 49.35 47.52
N SER A 9 -2.48 48.02 47.52
CA SER A 9 -1.56 47.23 46.71
C SER A 9 -1.81 47.48 45.22
N ASP A 10 -0.73 47.72 44.49
CA ASP A 10 -0.71 47.76 43.03
C ASP A 10 -1.21 46.42 42.48
N SER A 11 -2.49 46.37 42.13
CA SER A 11 -3.05 45.32 41.31
C SER A 11 -2.61 45.56 39.86
N VAL A 12 -1.41 45.09 39.54
CA VAL A 12 -0.95 44.93 38.16
C VAL A 12 -1.98 44.05 37.44
N SER A 13 -2.85 44.69 36.66
CA SER A 13 -3.79 44.03 35.77
C SER A 13 -3.00 43.17 34.79
N MET A 14 -3.03 41.86 35.05
CA MET A 14 -2.42 40.85 34.20
C MET A 14 -3.32 40.64 32.97
N ASP A 15 -3.40 41.67 32.12
CA ASP A 15 -3.96 41.56 30.78
C ASP A 15 -3.01 40.71 29.93
N ARG A 16 -3.10 39.40 30.12
CA ARG A 16 -2.60 38.43 29.17
C ARG A 16 -3.38 38.67 27.89
N PHE A 17 -2.79 39.44 26.98
CA PHE A 17 -3.20 39.56 25.60
C PHE A 17 -3.31 38.16 25.01
N TYR A 18 -4.50 37.56 25.06
CA TYR A 18 -4.85 36.42 24.25
C TYR A 18 -4.87 36.91 22.81
N MET A 19 -3.71 36.86 22.15
CA MET A 19 -3.68 36.96 20.70
C MET A 19 -4.49 35.78 20.17
N SER A 20 -5.72 36.05 19.75
CA SER A 20 -6.54 35.11 19.00
C SER A 20 -5.67 34.54 17.88
N LYS A 21 -5.38 33.23 17.95
CA LYS A 21 -4.69 32.53 16.87
C LYS A 21 -5.55 32.75 15.62
N ARG A 22 -5.06 33.58 14.69
CA ARG A 22 -5.73 33.78 13.40
C ARG A 22 -5.78 32.44 12.70
N HIS A 23 -6.97 31.84 12.69
CA HIS A 23 -7.20 30.59 11.99
C HIS A 23 -6.96 30.84 10.51
N LYS A 24 -6.08 30.03 9.91
CA LYS A 24 -5.84 30.10 8.48
C LYS A 24 -7.15 29.75 7.76
N THR A 25 -7.48 30.51 6.73
CA THR A 25 -8.65 30.26 5.88
C THR A 25 -8.66 28.81 5.39
N GLN A 26 -9.75 28.09 5.62
CA GLN A 26 -9.92 26.71 5.16
C GLN A 26 -10.59 26.59 3.78
N ASN A 27 -11.06 27.69 3.20
CA ASN A 27 -11.63 27.70 1.85
C ASN A 27 -10.60 27.20 0.81
N VAL A 28 -10.94 26.13 0.09
CA VAL A 28 -10.05 25.45 -0.86
C VAL A 28 -9.62 26.38 -2.00
N THR A 29 -10.51 27.22 -2.52
CA THR A 29 -10.25 28.16 -3.62
C THR A 29 -9.21 29.21 -3.21
N ILE A 30 -9.36 29.80 -2.02
CA ILE A 30 -8.41 30.79 -1.49
C ILE A 30 -7.03 30.14 -1.27
N ARG A 31 -6.99 28.90 -0.78
CA ARG A 31 -5.74 28.18 -0.55
C ARG A 31 -5.07 27.74 -1.85
N LEU A 32 -5.85 27.34 -2.85
CA LEU A 32 -5.36 26.98 -4.18
C LEU A 32 -4.77 28.20 -4.88
N HIS A 33 -5.48 29.34 -4.87
CA HIS A 33 -4.97 30.61 -5.39
C HIS A 33 -3.67 31.02 -4.69
N ARG A 34 -3.62 30.95 -3.35
CA ARG A 34 -2.40 31.24 -2.60
C ARG A 34 -1.24 30.29 -2.97
N ARG A 35 -1.51 29.00 -3.18
CA ARG A 35 -0.51 28.03 -3.63
C ARG A 35 0.00 28.36 -5.04
N GLN A 36 -0.87 28.75 -5.95
CA GLN A 36 -0.51 29.08 -7.33
C GLN A 36 0.29 30.37 -7.42
N VAL A 37 -0.08 31.39 -6.64
CA VAL A 37 0.56 32.71 -6.69
C VAL A 37 1.85 32.77 -5.88
N PHE A 38 1.88 32.17 -4.68
CA PHE A 38 3.01 32.31 -3.76
C PHE A 38 3.84 31.04 -3.61
N GLY A 39 3.40 29.92 -4.19
CA GLY A 39 4.09 28.64 -4.08
C GLY A 39 4.36 28.24 -2.62
N CYS A 40 5.60 27.82 -2.37
CA CYS A 40 6.09 27.53 -1.03
C CYS A 40 6.88 28.72 -0.50
N LYS A 41 6.32 29.39 0.52
CA LYS A 41 6.95 30.59 1.12
C LYS A 41 8.32 30.32 1.74
N TYR A 42 8.58 29.11 2.23
CA TYR A 42 9.83 28.76 2.89
C TYR A 42 10.48 27.55 2.22
N ARG A 43 11.82 27.57 2.18
CA ARG A 43 12.62 26.44 1.71
C ARG A 43 12.37 25.22 2.60
N GLY A 44 12.28 24.03 2.01
CA GLY A 44 12.02 22.79 2.76
C GLY A 44 10.57 22.59 3.24
N THR A 45 9.69 23.60 3.19
CA THR A 45 8.29 23.45 3.64
C THR A 45 7.34 22.97 2.54
N HIS A 46 7.86 22.47 1.43
CA HIS A 46 7.05 22.08 0.27
C HIS A 46 6.06 20.96 0.61
N PHE A 47 6.54 19.91 1.29
CA PHE A 47 5.69 18.81 1.76
C PHE A 47 4.64 19.26 2.76
N HIS A 48 5.02 20.10 3.73
CA HIS A 48 4.08 20.60 4.73
C HIS A 48 2.97 21.46 4.10
N SER A 49 3.33 22.35 3.18
CA SER A 49 2.38 23.23 2.49
C SER A 49 1.43 22.44 1.60
N ALA A 50 1.94 21.42 0.88
CA ALA A 50 1.13 20.52 0.05
C ALA A 50 0.19 19.65 0.90
N ARG A 51 0.69 18.98 1.95
CA ARG A 51 -0.13 18.12 2.83
C ARG A 51 -1.23 18.91 3.52
N GLN A 52 -0.92 20.11 4.00
CA GLN A 52 -1.94 20.97 4.59
C GLN A 52 -3.05 21.26 3.59
N PHE A 53 -2.77 21.46 2.30
CA PHE A 53 -3.79 21.78 1.30
C PHE A 53 -4.77 20.62 1.11
N TYR A 54 -4.25 19.40 1.00
CA TYR A 54 -5.08 18.20 0.76
C TYR A 54 -5.99 17.83 1.93
N GLN A 55 -5.79 18.37 3.14
CA GLN A 55 -6.75 18.23 4.25
C GLN A 55 -8.12 18.85 3.95
N ASN A 56 -8.21 19.74 2.96
CA ASN A 56 -9.45 20.44 2.61
C ASN A 56 -10.06 19.94 1.31
N VAL A 57 -9.48 18.90 0.71
CA VAL A 57 -10.02 18.23 -0.48
C VAL A 57 -10.67 16.94 0.00
N PHE A 58 -11.99 16.89 -0.03
CA PHE A 58 -12.77 15.71 0.31
C PHE A 58 -13.38 15.09 -0.95
N PRO A 59 -13.61 13.77 -0.98
CA PRO A 59 -14.35 13.13 -2.07
C PRO A 59 -15.72 13.79 -2.19
N ASN A 60 -16.07 14.21 -3.41
CA ASN A 60 -17.38 14.79 -3.71
C ASN A 60 -18.49 13.73 -3.84
N PHE A 61 -18.12 12.48 -4.10
CA PHE A 61 -19.05 11.38 -4.31
C PHE A 61 -18.39 10.04 -3.95
N THR A 62 -19.16 9.12 -3.36
CA THR A 62 -18.70 7.76 -3.03
C THR A 62 -19.63 6.74 -3.66
N VAL A 63 -19.09 5.88 -4.51
CA VAL A 63 -19.82 4.71 -5.04
C VAL A 63 -19.45 3.50 -4.21
N ILE A 64 -20.46 2.86 -3.62
CA ILE A 64 -20.33 1.60 -2.89
C ILE A 64 -20.77 0.43 -3.78
N ASN A 65 -20.26 -0.77 -3.46
CA ASN A 65 -20.61 -2.02 -4.14
C ASN A 65 -20.38 -1.96 -5.67
N VAL A 66 -19.27 -1.35 -6.08
CA VAL A 66 -18.82 -1.39 -7.48
C VAL A 66 -18.57 -2.84 -7.88
N GLU A 67 -19.13 -3.25 -9.02
CA GLU A 67 -18.87 -4.58 -9.56
C GLU A 67 -17.41 -4.65 -9.98
N LYS A 68 -16.74 -5.74 -9.61
CA LYS A 68 -15.33 -5.97 -9.94
C LYS A 68 -15.13 -7.38 -10.49
N PRO A 69 -14.09 -7.60 -11.30
CA PRO A 69 -13.70 -8.93 -11.74
C PRO A 69 -13.44 -9.89 -10.55
N PRO A 70 -13.47 -11.21 -10.76
CA PRO A 70 -13.11 -12.20 -9.76
C PRO A 70 -11.60 -12.16 -9.47
N CYS A 71 -11.18 -11.15 -8.70
CA CYS A 71 -9.82 -10.89 -8.29
C CYS A 71 -9.77 -10.27 -6.89
N PHE A 72 -8.61 -10.35 -6.25
CA PHE A 72 -8.30 -9.70 -4.98
C PHE A 72 -7.51 -8.43 -5.25
N LEU A 73 -8.20 -7.30 -5.17
CA LEU A 73 -7.61 -5.98 -5.33
C LEU A 73 -6.58 -5.73 -4.22
N ARG A 74 -5.37 -5.25 -4.58
CA ARG A 74 -4.28 -5.11 -3.61
C ARG A 74 -3.82 -3.68 -3.40
N LYS A 75 -3.09 -3.08 -4.35
CA LYS A 75 -2.41 -1.80 -4.12
C LYS A 75 -2.07 -1.10 -5.45
N PHE A 76 -1.93 0.22 -5.37
CA PHE A 76 -1.33 1.03 -6.44
C PHE A 76 0.20 0.93 -6.43
N SER A 77 0.80 1.04 -7.61
CA SER A 77 2.22 1.33 -7.75
C SER A 77 2.57 2.67 -7.08
N PRO A 78 3.81 2.89 -6.65
CA PRO A 78 4.23 4.15 -6.00
C PRO A 78 3.97 5.41 -6.83
N ASP A 79 4.01 5.29 -8.17
CA ASP A 79 3.71 6.37 -9.11
C ASP A 79 2.20 6.55 -9.38
N GLY A 80 1.36 5.66 -8.86
CA GLY A 80 -0.10 5.69 -9.01
C GLY A 80 -0.64 5.36 -10.40
N LYS A 81 0.21 4.91 -11.34
CA LYS A 81 -0.22 4.59 -12.72
C LYS A 81 -0.78 3.19 -12.86
N HIS A 82 -0.25 2.24 -12.11
CA HIS A 82 -0.68 0.84 -12.15
C HIS A 82 -1.40 0.46 -10.86
N PHE A 83 -2.36 -0.44 -11.00
CA PHE A 83 -3.07 -1.06 -9.89
C PHE A 83 -2.96 -2.57 -10.04
N ILE A 84 -2.50 -3.25 -9.00
CA ILE A 84 -2.34 -4.70 -9.03
C ILE A 84 -3.48 -5.40 -8.30
N ALA A 85 -3.85 -6.56 -8.83
CA ALA A 85 -4.77 -7.49 -8.20
C ALA A 85 -4.26 -8.92 -8.37
N PHE A 86 -4.65 -9.82 -7.46
CA PHE A 86 -4.39 -11.25 -7.60
C PHE A 86 -5.61 -11.92 -8.18
N SER A 87 -5.44 -12.88 -9.09
CA SER A 87 -6.56 -13.63 -9.64
C SER A 87 -7.28 -14.45 -8.55
N ALA A 88 -8.55 -14.81 -8.77
CA ALA A 88 -9.34 -15.57 -7.81
C ALA A 88 -8.72 -16.91 -7.40
N ASP A 89 -8.01 -17.55 -8.33
CA ASP A 89 -7.28 -18.81 -8.15
C ASP A 89 -5.89 -18.62 -7.51
N GLN A 90 -5.45 -17.38 -7.25
CA GLN A 90 -4.16 -17.05 -6.63
C GLN A 90 -2.94 -17.53 -7.42
N THR A 91 -3.08 -17.75 -8.73
CA THR A 91 -1.97 -18.20 -9.59
C THR A 91 -1.30 -17.05 -10.33
N SER A 92 -2.06 -15.98 -10.60
CA SER A 92 -1.64 -14.92 -11.51
C SER A 92 -1.82 -13.53 -10.92
N LEU A 93 -0.94 -12.64 -11.33
CA LEU A 93 -0.99 -11.22 -11.03
C LEU A 93 -1.66 -10.48 -12.19
N GLU A 94 -2.75 -9.79 -11.90
CA GLU A 94 -3.45 -8.91 -12.83
C GLU A 94 -3.00 -7.47 -12.64
N ILE A 95 -2.63 -6.82 -13.73
CA ILE A 95 -2.11 -5.46 -13.76
C ILE A 95 -3.11 -4.59 -14.53
N TYR A 96 -3.60 -3.56 -13.86
CA TYR A 96 -4.52 -2.57 -14.41
C TYR A 96 -3.83 -1.21 -14.53
N VAL A 97 -4.18 -0.45 -15.56
CA VAL A 97 -3.80 0.96 -15.72
C VAL A 97 -4.89 1.83 -15.14
N TYR A 98 -4.51 2.74 -14.25
CA TYR A 98 -5.41 3.72 -13.68
C TYR A 98 -5.60 4.90 -14.65
N LYS A 99 -6.84 5.12 -15.09
CA LYS A 99 -7.19 6.20 -16.05
C LYS A 99 -7.35 7.57 -15.40
N GLY A 100 -7.20 7.67 -14.08
CA GLY A 100 -7.29 8.92 -13.34
C GLY A 100 -8.66 9.20 -12.73
N PRO A 101 -8.76 10.22 -11.87
CA PRO A 101 -9.94 10.50 -11.06
C PRO A 101 -11.15 10.99 -11.87
N ALA A 102 -10.92 11.55 -13.06
CA ALA A 102 -11.98 12.07 -13.94
C ALA A 102 -12.55 11.02 -14.91
N ALA A 103 -12.03 9.78 -14.89
CA ALA A 103 -12.34 8.75 -15.88
C ALA A 103 -13.82 8.34 -15.94
N ALA A 104 -14.57 8.59 -14.87
CA ALA A 104 -16.01 8.32 -14.77
C ALA A 104 -16.84 9.58 -14.47
N ALA A 105 -16.29 10.77 -14.70
CA ALA A 105 -17.00 12.03 -14.46
C ALA A 105 -18.23 12.20 -15.36
N ASP A 106 -18.22 11.57 -16.55
CA ASP A 106 -19.36 11.49 -17.46
C ASP A 106 -20.51 10.67 -16.87
N LEU A 107 -20.20 9.53 -16.25
CA LEU A 107 -21.18 8.64 -15.62
C LEU A 107 -21.84 9.28 -14.39
N LEU A 108 -21.13 10.17 -13.70
CA LEU A 108 -21.62 10.86 -12.51
C LEU A 108 -22.35 12.17 -12.84
N LYS A 109 -22.38 12.59 -14.11
CA LYS A 109 -22.96 13.87 -14.50
C LYS A 109 -24.49 13.80 -14.41
N GLY A 110 -25.06 14.55 -13.48
CA GLY A 110 -26.51 14.57 -13.25
C GLY A 110 -27.00 13.50 -12.28
N CYS A 111 -26.08 12.82 -11.58
CA CYS A 111 -26.45 11.95 -10.48
C CYS A 111 -26.74 12.74 -9.21
N GLU A 112 -28.00 12.70 -8.78
CA GLU A 112 -28.42 13.19 -7.46
C GLU A 112 -28.62 12.00 -6.51
N GLU A 113 -28.61 12.28 -5.20
CA GLU A 113 -28.75 11.25 -4.16
C GLU A 113 -30.06 10.45 -4.25
N HIS A 114 -31.04 10.89 -5.03
CA HIS A 114 -32.34 10.23 -5.23
C HIS A 114 -32.53 9.55 -6.60
N ASP A 115 -31.44 9.26 -7.32
CA ASP A 115 -31.52 8.65 -8.66
C ASP A 115 -32.15 7.24 -8.68
N ASP A 116 -32.79 6.92 -9.80
CA ASP A 116 -33.38 5.61 -10.14
C ASP A 116 -32.40 4.46 -9.89
N GLU A 117 -32.87 3.36 -9.28
CA GLU A 117 -32.07 2.15 -8.99
C GLU A 117 -31.34 1.62 -10.24
N LYS A 118 -31.96 1.75 -11.42
CA LYS A 118 -31.38 1.33 -12.70
C LYS A 118 -30.11 2.10 -13.05
N LYS A 119 -30.08 3.43 -12.84
CA LYS A 119 -28.90 4.26 -13.11
C LYS A 119 -27.77 3.93 -12.14
N ARG A 120 -28.10 3.73 -10.86
CA ARG A 120 -27.13 3.32 -9.83
C ARG A 120 -26.46 1.99 -10.18
N PHE A 121 -27.25 1.01 -10.63
CA PHE A 121 -26.73 -0.27 -11.10
C PHE A 121 -25.81 -0.11 -12.31
N GLU A 122 -26.19 0.70 -13.30
CA GLU A 122 -25.34 0.97 -14.47
C GLU A 122 -24.00 1.61 -14.09
N ILE A 123 -24.01 2.56 -13.15
CA ILE A 123 -22.80 3.20 -12.62
C ILE A 123 -21.94 2.15 -11.90
N GLN A 124 -22.52 1.37 -10.99
CA GLN A 124 -21.80 0.34 -10.24
C GLN A 124 -21.14 -0.70 -11.15
N SER A 125 -21.82 -1.12 -12.21
CA SER A 125 -21.30 -2.09 -13.17
C SER A 125 -20.15 -1.54 -14.02
N LYS A 126 -20.26 -0.29 -14.47
CA LYS A 126 -19.25 0.32 -15.38
C LYS A 126 -18.09 1.00 -14.66
N MET A 127 -18.21 1.29 -13.36
CA MET A 127 -17.24 2.12 -12.65
C MET A 127 -15.83 1.53 -12.67
N PHE A 128 -15.71 0.22 -12.42
CA PHE A 128 -14.40 -0.43 -12.36
C PHE A 128 -13.66 -0.33 -13.70
N ASP A 129 -14.30 -0.68 -14.81
CA ASP A 129 -13.70 -0.65 -16.16
C ASP A 129 -13.35 0.77 -16.64
N ARG A 130 -14.07 1.77 -16.13
CA ARG A 130 -13.74 3.18 -16.39
C ARG A 130 -12.45 3.58 -15.69
N PHE A 131 -12.31 3.29 -14.40
CA PHE A 131 -11.11 3.67 -13.65
C PHE A 131 -9.90 2.80 -13.98
N PHE A 132 -10.11 1.51 -14.23
CA PHE A 132 -9.07 0.51 -14.36
C PHE A 132 -9.17 -0.18 -15.72
N ALA A 133 -8.26 0.14 -16.63
CA ALA A 133 -8.08 -0.65 -17.85
C ALA A 133 -7.22 -1.87 -17.54
N PHE A 134 -7.73 -3.06 -17.80
CA PHE A 134 -6.92 -4.27 -17.78
C PHE A 134 -5.74 -4.15 -18.77
N LYS A 135 -4.53 -4.44 -18.30
CA LYS A 135 -3.29 -4.30 -19.10
C LYS A 135 -2.64 -5.66 -19.34
N HIS A 136 -2.34 -6.39 -18.28
CA HIS A 136 -1.63 -7.66 -18.35
C HIS A 136 -2.13 -8.62 -17.27
N ARG A 137 -2.07 -9.92 -17.58
CA ARG A 137 -2.16 -11.01 -16.61
C ARG A 137 -0.88 -11.82 -16.69
N VAL A 138 -0.14 -11.86 -15.60
CA VAL A 138 1.14 -12.57 -15.50
C VAL A 138 0.89 -13.82 -14.67
N ASN A 139 1.07 -15.00 -15.26
CA ASN A 139 1.03 -16.23 -14.48
C ASN A 139 2.34 -16.35 -13.70
N VAL A 140 2.25 -16.43 -12.37
CA VAL A 140 3.40 -16.33 -11.48
C VAL A 140 3.62 -17.63 -10.73
N ALA A 141 2.56 -18.15 -10.08
CA ALA A 141 2.62 -19.42 -9.38
C ALA A 141 2.68 -20.56 -10.40
N LYS A 142 3.57 -21.52 -10.14
CA LYS A 142 3.63 -22.78 -10.90
C LYS A 142 3.12 -23.91 -10.01
N ASP A 143 2.53 -24.92 -10.65
CA ASP A 143 2.10 -26.16 -9.99
C ASP A 143 1.10 -25.94 -8.83
N SER A 144 1.47 -26.31 -7.59
CA SER A 144 0.64 -26.23 -6.38
C SER A 144 0.87 -24.96 -5.55
N GLU A 145 1.71 -24.03 -6.03
CA GLU A 145 1.97 -22.77 -5.34
C GLU A 145 0.73 -21.87 -5.33
N GLN A 146 0.51 -21.16 -4.21
CA GLN A 146 -0.50 -20.11 -4.11
C GLN A 146 0.14 -18.77 -3.75
N LEU A 147 -0.20 -17.73 -4.52
CA LEU A 147 0.24 -16.36 -4.22
C LEU A 147 -0.40 -15.87 -2.93
N ASN A 148 0.43 -15.31 -2.05
CA ASN A 148 -0.05 -14.60 -0.87
C ASN A 148 -0.56 -13.21 -1.29
N ARG A 149 -1.88 -13.02 -1.19
CA ARG A 149 -2.59 -11.79 -1.57
C ARG A 149 -2.15 -10.55 -0.80
N GLU A 150 -1.47 -10.74 0.33
CA GLU A 150 -0.99 -9.67 1.19
C GLU A 150 0.50 -9.41 1.03
N CYS A 151 1.19 -10.16 0.16
CA CYS A 151 2.60 -10.00 -0.11
C CYS A 151 2.82 -9.20 -1.39
N SER A 152 3.22 -7.94 -1.25
CA SER A 152 3.51 -7.07 -2.39
C SER A 152 4.47 -5.95 -1.99
N LEU A 153 5.64 -5.90 -2.61
CA LEU A 153 6.64 -4.84 -2.45
C LEU A 153 6.96 -4.23 -3.82
N PHE A 154 6.95 -2.91 -3.92
CA PHE A 154 7.23 -2.21 -5.18
C PHE A 154 8.63 -1.61 -5.15
N SER A 155 9.32 -1.67 -6.29
CA SER A 155 10.54 -0.89 -6.49
C SER A 155 10.24 0.62 -6.43
N GLU A 156 11.26 1.41 -6.10
CA GLU A 156 11.13 2.87 -5.95
C GLU A 156 10.67 3.56 -7.25
N ASP A 157 11.14 3.05 -8.40
CA ASP A 157 10.76 3.53 -9.73
C ASP A 157 9.34 3.09 -10.16
N GLY A 158 8.70 2.20 -9.40
CA GLY A 158 7.38 1.64 -9.70
C GLY A 158 7.34 0.70 -10.90
N ARG A 159 8.49 0.29 -11.44
CA ARG A 159 8.57 -0.62 -12.59
C ARG A 159 8.35 -2.07 -12.22
N TYR A 160 8.86 -2.48 -11.06
CA TYR A 160 8.83 -3.87 -10.61
C TYR A 160 7.98 -4.04 -9.36
N VAL A 161 7.39 -5.22 -9.23
CA VAL A 161 6.74 -5.69 -8.01
C VAL A 161 7.27 -7.05 -7.63
N ILE A 162 7.54 -7.23 -6.33
CA ILE A 162 7.88 -8.50 -5.72
C ILE A 162 6.62 -9.03 -5.05
N VAL A 163 6.23 -10.23 -5.42
CA VAL A 163 5.11 -10.97 -4.81
C VAL A 163 5.62 -12.31 -4.29
N GLY A 164 5.01 -12.80 -3.21
CA GLY A 164 5.39 -14.08 -2.60
C GLY A 164 4.30 -15.12 -2.81
N SER A 165 4.70 -16.35 -3.05
CA SER A 165 3.84 -17.53 -3.03
C SER A 165 4.35 -18.54 -1.99
N ALA A 166 3.46 -19.43 -1.58
CA ALA A 166 3.78 -20.55 -0.71
C ALA A 166 3.18 -21.83 -1.30
N SER A 167 3.90 -22.94 -1.17
CA SER A 167 3.41 -24.28 -1.45
C SER A 167 3.55 -25.14 -0.20
N PHE A 168 2.47 -25.84 0.14
CA PHE A 168 2.49 -26.82 1.22
C PHE A 168 3.33 -28.03 0.82
N ILE A 169 4.12 -28.55 1.76
CA ILE A 169 4.93 -29.76 1.56
C ILE A 169 4.09 -30.99 2.00
N PRO A 170 3.72 -31.88 1.06
CA PRO A 170 2.98 -33.10 1.38
C PRO A 170 3.74 -33.96 2.39
N GLU A 171 3.01 -34.61 3.29
CA GLU A 171 3.59 -35.37 4.41
C GLU A 171 4.51 -36.52 3.96
N GLU A 172 4.24 -37.09 2.77
CA GLU A 172 5.02 -38.16 2.15
C GLU A 172 6.40 -37.70 1.64
N ILE A 173 6.55 -36.41 1.31
CA ILE A 173 7.77 -35.82 0.73
C ILE A 173 8.45 -34.92 1.76
N ARG A 174 7.94 -34.86 3.00
CA ARG A 174 8.56 -34.05 4.05
C ARG A 174 9.96 -34.59 4.32
N PRO A 175 11.00 -33.73 4.25
CA PRO A 175 12.34 -34.14 4.60
C PRO A 175 12.37 -34.64 6.04
N HIS A 176 13.19 -35.65 6.29
CA HIS A 176 13.30 -36.22 7.62
C HIS A 176 13.85 -35.16 8.58
N PHE A 177 13.49 -35.24 9.86
CA PHE A 177 13.89 -34.27 10.89
C PHE A 177 15.40 -33.96 10.89
N TYR A 178 16.24 -34.95 10.59
CA TYR A 178 17.70 -34.81 10.53
C TYR A 178 18.24 -34.09 9.27
N GLU A 179 17.41 -33.93 8.24
CA GLU A 179 17.74 -33.25 6.98
C GLU A 179 17.33 -31.78 7.01
N ILE A 180 16.49 -31.40 7.98
CA ILE A 180 16.07 -30.01 8.21
C ILE A 180 17.14 -29.36 9.08
N TYR A 181 17.72 -28.25 8.61
CA TYR A 181 18.62 -27.46 9.43
C TYR A 181 17.85 -26.92 10.65
N THR A 182 18.33 -27.27 11.85
CA THR A 182 17.77 -26.80 13.12
C THR A 182 18.87 -26.33 14.05
N ASN A 183 18.70 -25.16 14.65
CA ASN A 183 19.48 -24.69 15.79
C ASN A 183 18.53 -24.36 16.97
N ASN A 184 19.07 -23.85 18.09
CA ASN A 184 18.26 -23.55 19.29
C ASN A 184 17.22 -22.44 19.08
N GLU A 185 17.32 -21.66 18.00
CA GLU A 185 16.41 -20.56 17.67
C GLU A 185 15.47 -20.93 16.50
N SER A 186 15.70 -22.07 15.83
CA SER A 186 14.82 -22.60 14.78
C SER A 186 13.43 -22.90 15.33
N VAL A 187 12.43 -22.75 14.46
CA VAL A 187 11.04 -23.04 14.81
C VAL A 187 10.87 -24.55 14.88
N THR A 188 10.30 -25.06 15.97
CA THR A 188 9.88 -26.46 16.01
C THR A 188 8.66 -26.63 15.10
N PRO A 189 8.76 -27.35 13.97
CA PRO A 189 7.61 -27.54 13.08
C PRO A 189 6.50 -28.24 13.85
N ASN A 190 5.30 -27.66 13.82
CA ASN A 190 4.12 -28.21 14.47
C ASN A 190 2.91 -28.04 13.55
N LEU A 191 1.80 -28.70 13.86
CA LEU A 191 0.58 -28.64 13.03
C LEU A 191 0.02 -27.22 12.85
N GLN A 192 0.30 -26.29 13.77
CA GLN A 192 -0.13 -24.89 13.69
C GLN A 192 0.85 -24.02 12.88
N SER A 193 2.11 -24.45 12.73
CA SER A 193 3.15 -23.77 11.97
C SER A 193 3.94 -24.77 11.12
N PRO A 194 3.35 -25.28 10.03
CA PRO A 194 4.08 -26.12 9.09
C PRO A 194 5.18 -25.31 8.40
N LEU A 195 6.23 -26.03 7.99
CA LEU A 195 7.23 -25.55 7.05
C LEU A 195 6.67 -25.69 5.63
N GLU A 196 6.97 -24.71 4.81
CA GLU A 196 6.45 -24.57 3.46
C GLU A 196 7.60 -24.23 2.50
N ASP A 197 7.39 -24.48 1.23
CA ASP A 197 8.26 -23.96 0.19
C ASP A 197 7.75 -22.58 -0.19
N TYR A 198 8.57 -21.56 0.04
CA TYR A 198 8.25 -20.17 -0.29
C TYR A 198 8.96 -19.77 -1.57
N THR A 199 8.26 -19.04 -2.43
CA THR A 199 8.84 -18.52 -3.66
C THR A 199 8.57 -17.03 -3.77
N LEU A 200 9.62 -16.24 -3.97
CA LEU A 200 9.53 -14.81 -4.27
C LEU A 200 9.65 -14.61 -5.79
N HIS A 201 8.72 -13.87 -6.35
CA HIS A 201 8.63 -13.63 -7.77
C HIS A 201 8.73 -12.14 -8.06
N LEU A 202 9.59 -11.79 -9.01
CA LEU A 202 9.78 -10.43 -9.48
C LEU A 202 9.06 -10.23 -10.81
N VAL A 203 8.10 -9.32 -10.87
CA VAL A 203 7.27 -9.06 -12.05
C VAL A 203 7.50 -7.63 -12.55
N ASP A 204 7.73 -7.47 -13.85
CA ASP A 204 7.78 -6.17 -14.52
C ASP A 204 6.35 -5.72 -14.87
N LEU A 205 5.91 -4.60 -14.30
CA LEU A 205 4.58 -4.02 -14.48
C LEU A 205 4.40 -3.35 -15.84
N HIS A 206 5.50 -2.93 -16.46
CA HIS A 206 5.48 -2.27 -17.76
C HIS A 206 5.32 -3.28 -18.89
N LEU A 207 6.08 -4.37 -18.84
CA LEU A 207 6.06 -5.42 -19.86
C LEU A 207 5.07 -6.54 -19.54
N GLY A 208 4.62 -6.67 -18.30
CA GLY A 208 3.72 -7.75 -17.89
C GLY A 208 4.38 -9.11 -17.95
N LYS A 209 5.62 -9.23 -17.45
CA LYS A 209 6.41 -10.47 -17.49
C LYS A 209 6.98 -10.81 -16.12
N LEU A 210 7.08 -12.11 -15.84
CA LEU A 210 7.88 -12.65 -14.74
C LEU A 210 9.35 -12.53 -15.13
N CYS A 211 10.14 -11.81 -14.33
CA CYS A 211 11.55 -11.53 -14.62
C CYS A 211 12.49 -12.49 -13.89
N ASP A 212 12.27 -12.69 -12.59
CA ASP A 212 13.12 -13.54 -11.76
C ASP A 212 12.31 -14.23 -10.66
N THR A 213 12.84 -15.32 -10.13
CA THR A 213 12.22 -16.15 -9.10
C THR A 213 13.27 -16.65 -8.10
N ARG A 214 13.00 -16.54 -6.80
CA ARG A 214 13.85 -17.06 -5.72
C ARG A 214 13.07 -18.00 -4.82
N GLN A 215 13.58 -19.22 -4.65
CA GLN A 215 12.93 -20.28 -3.88
C GLN A 215 13.62 -20.49 -2.54
N PHE A 216 12.83 -20.67 -1.50
CA PHE A 216 13.25 -20.98 -0.14
C PHE A 216 12.51 -22.26 0.26
N LYS A 217 13.24 -23.37 0.34
CA LYS A 217 12.64 -24.68 0.59
C LYS A 217 12.61 -24.97 2.08
N VAL A 218 11.54 -25.61 2.54
CA VAL A 218 11.43 -26.13 3.91
C VAL A 218 11.68 -25.03 4.95
N ASP A 219 11.07 -23.87 4.75
CA ASP A 219 11.33 -22.67 5.54
C ASP A 219 10.07 -22.19 6.29
N LYS A 220 10.25 -21.17 7.12
CA LYS A 220 9.19 -20.32 7.66
C LYS A 220 9.49 -18.86 7.36
N ILE A 221 8.79 -18.31 6.36
CA ILE A 221 8.86 -16.90 5.97
C ILE A 221 7.46 -16.28 6.09
N TYR A 222 7.34 -15.20 6.87
CA TYR A 222 6.06 -14.52 7.07
C TYR A 222 5.73 -13.58 5.91
N LEU A 223 5.08 -14.10 4.85
CA LEU A 223 4.67 -13.32 3.69
C LEU A 223 3.50 -12.35 3.98
N SER A 224 2.59 -12.72 4.88
CA SER A 224 1.42 -11.91 5.19
C SER A 224 1.82 -10.54 5.73
N HIS A 225 1.15 -9.51 5.22
CA HIS A 225 1.47 -8.11 5.48
C HIS A 225 2.95 -7.72 5.26
N ASN A 226 3.71 -8.48 4.46
CA ASN A 226 5.15 -8.33 4.25
C ASN A 226 5.98 -8.41 5.55
N GLN A 227 5.55 -9.13 6.60
CA GLN A 227 6.25 -9.11 7.90
C GLN A 227 7.68 -9.68 7.85
N GLY A 228 7.91 -10.66 6.99
CA GLY A 228 9.20 -11.30 6.78
C GLY A 228 9.99 -10.71 5.61
N LEU A 229 9.50 -9.66 4.95
CA LEU A 229 10.11 -9.10 3.74
C LEU A 229 10.20 -7.58 3.84
N TYR A 230 11.35 -7.03 3.49
CA TYR A 230 11.51 -5.58 3.42
C TYR A 230 12.31 -5.17 2.18
N LEU A 231 11.79 -4.20 1.44
CA LEU A 231 12.49 -3.63 0.28
C LEU A 231 12.82 -2.17 0.59
N TYR A 232 14.12 -1.86 0.60
CA TYR A 232 14.62 -0.50 0.72
C TYR A 232 15.38 -0.13 -0.54
N LYS A 233 14.82 0.79 -1.33
CA LYS A 233 15.31 1.12 -2.68
C LYS A 233 15.38 -0.16 -3.53
N ASP A 234 16.59 -0.63 -3.79
CA ASP A 234 16.88 -1.82 -4.58
C ASP A 234 17.40 -2.98 -3.72
N THR A 235 17.42 -2.85 -2.39
CA THR A 235 17.88 -3.91 -1.48
C THR A 235 16.70 -4.59 -0.82
N LEU A 236 16.50 -5.86 -1.13
CA LEU A 236 15.50 -6.75 -0.54
C LEU A 236 16.13 -7.53 0.61
N ALA A 237 15.50 -7.51 1.78
CA ALA A 237 15.81 -8.38 2.90
C ALA A 237 14.67 -9.39 3.10
N VAL A 238 15.04 -10.66 3.28
CA VAL A 238 14.12 -11.78 3.51
C VAL A 238 14.51 -12.46 4.81
N LEU A 239 13.60 -12.48 5.78
CA LEU A 239 13.80 -13.14 7.07
C LEU A 239 13.36 -14.60 6.98
N SER A 240 14.34 -15.50 6.95
CA SER A 240 14.17 -16.94 7.10
C SER A 240 14.18 -17.31 8.58
N VAL A 241 13.01 -17.61 9.13
CA VAL A 241 12.87 -17.90 10.57
C VAL A 241 13.26 -19.34 10.87
N GLN A 242 13.03 -20.29 9.96
CA GLN A 242 13.46 -21.66 10.20
C GLN A 242 14.98 -21.78 10.15
N HIS A 243 15.60 -21.20 9.12
CA HIS A 243 17.05 -21.30 8.93
C HIS A 243 17.85 -20.30 9.79
N GLN A 244 17.19 -19.33 10.44
CA GLN A 244 17.83 -18.26 11.22
C GLN A 244 18.81 -17.45 10.37
N VAL A 245 18.37 -17.09 9.15
CA VAL A 245 19.15 -16.34 8.17
C VAL A 245 18.35 -15.14 7.68
N ILE A 246 19.04 -14.02 7.47
CA ILE A 246 18.50 -12.90 6.71
C ILE A 246 19.17 -12.94 5.33
N HIS A 247 18.40 -13.31 4.30
CA HIS A 247 18.89 -13.24 2.92
C HIS A 247 18.80 -11.80 2.44
N ILE A 248 19.88 -11.30 1.87
CA ILE A 248 19.93 -9.97 1.29
C ILE A 248 20.10 -10.12 -0.21
N PHE A 249 19.19 -9.51 -0.97
CA PHE A 249 19.24 -9.45 -2.43
C PHE A 249 19.30 -8.00 -2.90
N GLN A 250 20.00 -7.78 -4.00
CA GLN A 250 19.99 -6.54 -4.75
C GLN A 250 19.17 -6.71 -6.04
N LEU A 251 18.20 -5.83 -6.25
CA LEU A 251 17.40 -5.72 -7.47
C LEU A 251 18.21 -4.97 -8.53
N ILE A 252 18.60 -5.67 -9.59
CA ILE A 252 19.37 -5.10 -10.70
C ILE A 252 18.73 -5.56 -12.01
N ASP A 253 18.25 -4.63 -12.82
CA ASP A 253 17.72 -4.87 -14.17
C ASP A 253 16.70 -6.03 -14.29
N GLY A 254 15.87 -6.19 -13.27
CA GLY A 254 14.86 -7.26 -13.26
C GLY A 254 15.39 -8.61 -12.77
N MET A 255 16.51 -8.63 -12.05
CA MET A 255 17.04 -9.82 -11.36
C MET A 255 17.29 -9.51 -9.88
N LEU A 256 17.10 -10.49 -9.01
CA LEU A 256 17.47 -10.44 -7.59
C LEU A 256 18.83 -11.13 -7.42
N THR A 257 19.88 -10.38 -7.12
CA THR A 257 21.25 -10.92 -6.94
C THR A 257 21.56 -11.00 -5.44
N GLU A 258 21.96 -12.16 -4.94
CA GLU A 258 22.32 -12.32 -3.52
C GLU A 258 23.63 -11.56 -3.20
N LEU A 259 23.68 -10.93 -2.02
CA LEU A 259 24.82 -10.13 -1.52
C LEU A 259 25.63 -10.89 -0.47
#